data_AF-A0A928E1U4-F1
#
_entry.id   AF-A0A928E1U4-F1
#
_cell.length_a   1.000
_cell.length_b   1.000
_cell.length_c   1.000
_cell.angle_alpha   90.00
_cell.angle_beta   90.00
_cell.angle_gamma   90.00
#
_symmetry.space_group_name_H-M   'P 1'
#
loop_
_entity.id
_entity.type
_entity.pdbx_description
1 polymer ?
#
loop_
_entity_poly.entity_id
_entity_poly.type
_entity_poly.pdbx_seq_one_letter_code
_entity_poly.pdbx_strand_id
1 'polypeptide(L)'
;MENYLENKRRSLKFLGYSEEEVENVVKALTCILKTENCLSKDEALALAKQIRPVVSSDIHIEVGKPRGNKVWLVGSRIYDESYIYNTENDDYTLANDLVELAEITTYHQCHHQKVLRPTIYEVLCQIPQELRDKAVAFELYVEKAGDVYNYPLDRHILKCVLYTGKQPDKIANCEVCW
;
A
#
# COMPACT_ATOMS: atom_id res chain seq x y z
N MET A 1 -9.29 -15.68 12.22
CA MET A 1 -10.08 -14.50 11.83
C MET A 1 -11.18 -14.19 12.86
N GLU A 2 -12.11 -15.12 13.16
CA GLU A 2 -13.22 -14.89 14.10
C GLU A 2 -12.76 -14.41 15.50
N ASN A 3 -11.78 -15.07 16.10
CA ASN A 3 -11.25 -14.67 17.42
C ASN A 3 -10.71 -13.23 17.43
N TYR A 4 -10.11 -12.76 16.33
CA TYR A 4 -9.60 -11.39 16.22
C TYR A 4 -10.76 -10.38 16.16
N LEU A 5 -11.75 -10.64 15.30
CA LEU A 5 -12.92 -9.75 15.15
C LEU A 5 -13.74 -9.66 16.43
N GLU A 6 -13.91 -10.78 17.15
CA GLU A 6 -14.61 -10.80 18.44
C GLU A 6 -13.84 -10.04 19.53
N ASN A 7 -12.52 -10.19 19.60
CA ASN A 7 -11.69 -9.39 20.51
C ASN A 7 -11.77 -7.90 20.17
N LYS A 8 -11.79 -7.55 18.87
CA LYS A 8 -11.91 -6.16 18.44
C LYS A 8 -13.28 -5.58 18.79
N ARG A 9 -14.38 -6.33 18.60
CA ARG A 9 -15.74 -5.96 19.05
C ARG A 9 -15.74 -5.58 20.53
N ARG A 10 -15.21 -6.46 21.39
CA ARG A 10 -15.16 -6.24 22.85
C ARG A 10 -14.35 -5.00 23.21
N SER A 11 -13.19 -4.81 22.57
CA SER A 11 -12.33 -3.65 22.81
C SER A 11 -13.03 -2.34 22.44
N LEU A 12 -13.69 -2.27 21.28
CA LEU A 12 -14.41 -1.07 20.85
C LEU A 12 -15.60 -0.73 21.76
N LYS A 13 -16.38 -1.75 22.17
CA LYS A 13 -17.46 -1.56 23.15
C LYS A 13 -16.93 -1.04 24.49
N PHE A 14 -15.81 -1.58 24.97
CA PHE A 14 -15.15 -1.10 26.20
C PHE A 14 -14.71 0.37 26.09
N LEU A 15 -14.31 0.81 24.90
CA LEU A 15 -13.93 2.20 24.61
C LEU A 15 -15.12 3.14 24.36
N GLY A 16 -16.35 2.64 24.47
CA GLY A 16 -17.57 3.44 24.38
C GLY A 16 -18.14 3.63 22.97
N TYR A 17 -17.69 2.86 21.98
CA TYR A 17 -18.32 2.85 20.65
C TYR A 17 -19.73 2.26 20.73
N SER A 18 -20.67 2.86 19.98
CA SER A 18 -22.03 2.33 19.84
C SER A 18 -22.05 1.00 19.07
N GLU A 19 -23.13 0.24 19.19
CA GLU A 19 -23.28 -1.03 18.48
C GLU A 19 -23.17 -0.84 16.96
N GLU A 20 -23.79 0.21 16.42
CA GLU A 20 -23.73 0.54 14.99
C GLU A 20 -22.29 0.83 14.53
N GLU A 21 -21.54 1.63 15.28
CA GLU A 21 -20.13 1.92 14.97
C GLU A 21 -19.28 0.66 15.02
N VAL A 22 -19.50 -0.21 16.01
CA VAL A 22 -18.79 -1.49 16.13
C VAL A 22 -19.07 -2.38 14.91
N GLU A 23 -20.33 -2.52 14.50
CA GLU A 23 -20.68 -3.33 13.33
C GLU A 23 -20.09 -2.77 12.03
N ASN A 24 -20.10 -1.45 11.87
CA ASN A 24 -19.48 -0.79 10.72
C ASN A 24 -17.97 -1.06 10.66
N VAL A 25 -17.28 -0.96 11.79
CA VAL A 25 -15.84 -1.25 11.90
C VAL A 25 -15.56 -2.73 11.63
N VAL A 26 -16.35 -3.65 12.18
CA VAL A 26 -16.17 -5.09 11.95
C VAL A 26 -16.40 -5.45 10.49
N LYS A 27 -17.40 -4.85 9.85
CA LYS A 27 -17.64 -5.04 8.41
C LYS A 27 -16.46 -4.56 7.59
N ALA A 28 -15.94 -3.36 7.87
CA ALA A 28 -14.76 -2.82 7.20
C ALA A 28 -13.53 -3.72 7.40
N LEU A 29 -13.23 -4.12 8.65
CA LEU A 29 -12.14 -5.03 8.98
C LEU A 29 -12.28 -6.38 8.28
N THR A 30 -13.50 -6.92 8.20
CA THR A 30 -13.73 -8.19 7.49
C THR A 30 -13.38 -8.07 6.01
N CYS A 31 -13.69 -6.94 5.37
CA CYS A 31 -13.28 -6.69 3.98
C CYS A 31 -11.76 -6.56 3.86
N ILE A 32 -11.11 -5.80 4.76
CA ILE A 32 -9.66 -5.60 4.78
C ILE A 32 -8.94 -6.95 4.96
N LEU A 33 -9.35 -7.75 5.96
CA LEU A 33 -8.75 -9.06 6.24
C LEU A 33 -8.92 -10.07 5.10
N LYS A 34 -9.97 -9.93 4.28
CA LYS A 34 -10.13 -10.76 3.07
C LYS A 34 -9.18 -10.35 1.95
N THR A 35 -8.81 -9.06 1.89
CA THR A 35 -7.80 -8.57 0.94
C THR A 35 -6.39 -8.85 1.43
N GLU A 36 -6.14 -8.82 2.74
CA GLU A 36 -4.88 -9.21 3.35
C GLU A 36 -4.60 -10.69 3.04
N ASN A 37 -3.57 -10.93 2.25
CA ASN A 37 -3.17 -12.27 1.79
C ASN A 37 -4.08 -12.92 0.75
N CYS A 38 -4.78 -12.12 -0.07
CA CYS A 38 -5.61 -12.66 -1.15
C CYS A 38 -4.82 -13.16 -2.37
N LEU A 39 -3.53 -12.84 -2.46
CA LEU A 39 -2.65 -13.26 -3.55
C LEU A 39 -1.77 -14.43 -3.11
N SER A 40 -1.69 -15.46 -3.95
CA SER A 40 -0.64 -16.47 -3.81
C SER A 40 0.74 -15.85 -4.05
N LYS A 41 1.79 -16.57 -3.64
CA LYS A 41 3.18 -16.11 -3.81
C LYS A 41 3.51 -15.81 -5.28
N ASP A 42 3.14 -16.71 -6.18
CA ASP A 42 3.46 -16.58 -7.60
C ASP A 42 2.68 -15.44 -8.26
N GLU A 43 1.41 -15.27 -7.90
CA GLU A 43 0.58 -14.15 -8.38
C GLU A 43 1.14 -12.80 -7.90
N ALA A 44 1.55 -12.71 -6.63
CA ALA A 44 2.11 -11.49 -6.09
C ALA A 44 3.46 -11.14 -6.72
N LEU A 45 4.34 -12.13 -6.98
CA LEU A 45 5.59 -11.90 -7.68
C LEU A 45 5.38 -11.49 -9.14
N ALA A 46 4.40 -12.08 -9.83
CA ALA A 46 4.02 -11.68 -11.19
C ALA A 46 3.48 -10.25 -11.21
N LEU A 47 2.55 -9.92 -10.32
CA LEU A 47 2.02 -8.56 -10.19
C LEU A 47 3.09 -7.56 -9.81
N ALA A 48 4.02 -7.92 -8.92
CA ALA A 48 5.10 -7.03 -8.52
C ALA A 48 6.12 -6.79 -9.66
N LYS A 49 6.24 -7.69 -10.64
CA LYS A 49 7.02 -7.42 -11.86
C LYS A 49 6.35 -6.38 -12.76
N GLN A 50 5.02 -6.47 -12.86
CA GLN A 50 4.18 -5.61 -13.70
C GLN A 50 3.93 -4.23 -13.08
N ILE A 51 3.65 -4.18 -11.78
CA ILE A 51 3.24 -2.99 -11.05
C ILE A 51 4.32 -2.67 -10.02
N ARG A 52 5.12 -1.63 -10.29
CA ARG A 52 6.26 -1.26 -9.44
C ARG A 52 5.97 -0.04 -8.58
N PRO A 53 6.55 0.05 -7.38
CA PRO A 53 6.51 1.30 -6.65
C PRO A 53 7.33 2.38 -7.37
N VAL A 54 6.80 3.58 -7.38
CA VAL A 54 7.53 4.82 -7.69
C VAL A 54 7.47 5.76 -6.50
N VAL A 55 8.42 6.69 -6.44
CA VAL A 55 8.45 7.77 -5.45
C VAL A 55 8.76 9.09 -6.12
N SER A 56 8.09 10.16 -5.69
CA SER A 56 8.40 11.53 -6.10
C SER A 56 9.67 12.00 -5.37
N SER A 57 10.51 12.76 -6.08
CA SER A 57 11.92 12.97 -5.71
C SER A 57 12.07 13.90 -4.49
N ASP A 58 12.20 13.29 -3.32
CA ASP A 58 12.97 13.68 -2.12
C ASP A 58 12.26 13.13 -0.87
N ILE A 59 12.52 11.85 -0.57
CA ILE A 59 12.27 11.23 0.75
C ILE A 59 10.80 10.84 1.02
N HIS A 60 10.65 9.76 1.82
CA HIS A 60 9.46 9.15 2.46
C HIS A 60 8.07 9.74 2.15
N ILE A 61 7.10 8.84 1.88
CA ILE A 61 5.65 9.08 1.71
C ILE A 61 5.24 10.55 1.84
N GLU A 62 4.95 11.17 0.70
CA GLU A 62 4.63 12.59 0.66
C GLU A 62 3.35 12.92 1.44
N VAL A 63 3.33 14.11 2.03
CA VAL A 63 2.10 14.75 2.52
C VAL A 63 1.48 15.53 1.38
N GLY A 64 0.23 15.21 1.06
CA GLY A 64 -0.46 15.68 -0.12
C GLY A 64 -0.26 14.74 -1.31
N LYS A 65 -1.09 14.93 -2.34
CA LYS A 65 -1.02 14.10 -3.55
C LYS A 65 0.33 14.31 -4.26
N PRO A 66 1.02 13.24 -4.67
CA PRO A 66 2.37 13.35 -5.21
C PRO A 66 2.47 14.19 -6.47
N ARG A 67 3.48 15.05 -6.55
CA ARG A 67 3.70 15.96 -7.69
C ARG A 67 5.16 15.95 -8.14
N GLY A 68 5.37 16.34 -9.39
CA GLY A 68 6.72 16.47 -9.95
C GLY A 68 7.30 15.14 -10.42
N ASN A 69 8.63 15.12 -10.52
CA ASN A 69 9.39 14.02 -11.10
C ASN A 69 9.31 12.79 -10.19
N LYS A 70 9.05 11.65 -10.81
CA LYS A 70 8.98 10.35 -10.16
C LYS A 70 10.19 9.52 -10.53
N VAL A 71 10.60 8.65 -9.62
CA VAL A 71 11.64 7.66 -9.87
C VAL A 71 11.10 6.27 -9.62
N TRP A 72 11.48 5.34 -10.49
CA TRP A 72 11.28 3.91 -10.28
C TRP A 72 12.21 3.40 -9.20
N LEU A 73 11.68 2.62 -8.27
CA LEU A 73 12.50 1.88 -7.33
C LEU A 73 13.00 0.57 -7.96
N VAL A 74 14.30 0.32 -7.82
CA VAL A 74 14.98 -0.86 -8.35
C VAL A 74 15.05 -1.92 -7.26
N GLY A 75 14.45 -3.10 -7.51
CA GLY A 75 14.63 -4.31 -6.69
C GLY A 75 14.10 -4.19 -5.25
N SER A 76 13.20 -5.09 -4.86
CA SER A 76 12.68 -5.09 -3.49
C SER A 76 12.15 -6.47 -3.12
N ARG A 77 12.34 -6.84 -1.85
CA ARG A 77 11.57 -7.90 -1.23
C ARG A 77 10.16 -7.36 -1.01
N ILE A 78 9.16 -8.04 -1.54
CA ILE A 78 7.82 -7.47 -1.63
C ILE A 78 7.02 -7.67 -0.35
N TYR A 79 7.39 -8.65 0.49
CA TYR A 79 6.57 -9.12 1.59
C TYR A 79 7.02 -8.63 2.98
N ASP A 80 8.33 -8.55 3.24
CA ASP A 80 8.85 -8.21 4.58
C ASP A 80 9.60 -6.86 4.65
N GLU A 81 9.82 -6.22 3.49
CA GLU A 81 10.50 -4.93 3.41
C GLU A 81 9.55 -3.81 3.01
N SER A 82 9.68 -2.68 3.70
CA SER A 82 8.97 -1.46 3.36
C SER A 82 9.77 -0.69 2.31
N TYR A 83 9.18 -0.53 1.13
CA TYR A 83 9.86 0.05 -0.03
C TYR A 83 10.16 1.55 0.13
N ILE A 84 9.47 2.23 1.05
CA ILE A 84 9.61 3.69 1.28
C ILE A 84 10.90 4.08 2.01
N TYR A 85 11.63 3.08 2.54
CA TYR A 85 12.94 3.25 3.17
C TYR A 85 14.08 2.81 2.24
N ASN A 86 13.77 2.29 1.04
CA ASN A 86 14.76 1.78 0.09
C ASN A 86 15.25 2.87 -0.89
N THR A 87 15.47 4.08 -0.37
CA THR A 87 15.85 5.26 -1.18
C THR A 87 17.36 5.52 -1.22
N GLU A 88 18.16 4.68 -0.55
CA GLU A 88 19.63 4.81 -0.52
C GLU A 88 20.33 4.16 -1.73
N ASN A 89 19.57 3.66 -2.72
CA ASN A 89 20.17 3.13 -3.94
C ASN A 89 20.48 4.27 -4.93
N ASP A 90 21.76 4.47 -5.19
CA ASP A 90 22.31 5.38 -6.22
C ASP A 90 21.84 5.06 -7.65
N ASP A 91 21.05 4.00 -7.84
CA ASP A 91 20.53 3.57 -9.12
C ASP A 91 19.01 3.79 -9.23
N TYR A 92 18.63 5.00 -9.63
CA TYR A 92 17.24 5.37 -9.90
C TYR A 92 17.01 5.61 -11.40
N THR A 93 15.81 5.30 -11.88
CA THR A 93 15.38 5.60 -13.25
C THR A 93 14.19 6.56 -13.20
N LEU A 94 14.25 7.66 -13.95
CA LEU A 94 13.14 8.62 -14.04
C LEU A 94 11.89 7.97 -14.65
N ALA A 95 10.73 8.29 -14.09
CA ALA A 95 9.42 7.79 -14.50
C ALA A 95 8.61 8.89 -15.20
N ASN A 96 9.13 9.41 -16.30
CA ASN A 96 8.58 10.59 -17.00
C ASN A 96 7.26 10.32 -17.75
N ASP A 97 6.99 9.06 -18.11
CA ASP A 97 5.89 8.68 -19.00
C ASP A 97 4.68 8.08 -18.24
N LEU A 98 4.56 8.36 -16.95
CA LEU A 98 3.46 7.87 -16.12
C LEU A 98 2.27 8.82 -16.15
N VAL A 99 1.08 8.25 -16.36
CA VAL A 99 -0.20 8.95 -16.31
C VAL A 99 -1.04 8.36 -15.18
N GLU A 100 -1.64 9.22 -14.36
CA GLU A 100 -2.53 8.78 -13.31
C GLU A 100 -3.71 7.98 -13.88
N LEU A 101 -3.91 6.77 -13.37
CA LEU A 101 -4.99 5.87 -13.73
C LEU A 101 -6.16 5.98 -12.75
N ALA A 102 -5.86 5.90 -11.46
CA ALA A 102 -6.85 5.90 -10.39
C ALA A 102 -6.20 6.24 -9.05
N GLU A 103 -7.04 6.55 -8.07
CA GLU A 103 -6.64 6.71 -6.68
C GLU A 103 -7.48 5.78 -5.81
N ILE A 104 -6.82 5.02 -4.95
CA ILE A 104 -7.46 4.09 -4.01
C ILE A 104 -6.99 4.37 -2.57
N THR A 105 -7.79 3.93 -1.60
CA THR A 105 -7.37 3.89 -0.20
C THR A 105 -6.80 2.51 0.12
N THR A 106 -5.65 2.49 0.80
CA THR A 106 -4.95 1.27 1.21
C THR A 106 -4.77 1.24 2.72
N TYR A 107 -4.78 0.03 3.28
CA TYR A 107 -4.72 -0.27 4.70
C TYR A 107 -3.48 -1.12 4.97
N HIS A 108 -2.62 -0.68 5.88
CA HIS A 108 -1.34 -1.33 6.15
C HIS A 108 -1.26 -1.78 7.61
N GLN A 109 -0.72 -2.98 7.82
CA GLN A 109 -0.48 -3.52 9.14
C GLN A 109 0.52 -2.64 9.88
N CYS A 110 0.29 -2.52 11.18
CA CYS A 110 0.99 -1.60 12.03
C CYS A 110 1.56 -2.36 13.22
N HIS A 111 2.89 -2.49 13.28
CA HIS A 111 3.55 -2.97 14.50
C HIS A 111 3.66 -1.88 15.57
N HIS A 112 3.68 -0.61 15.14
CA HIS A 112 3.74 0.54 16.03
C HIS A 112 3.07 1.75 15.39
N GLN A 113 2.14 2.39 16.10
CA GLN A 113 1.25 3.44 15.58
C GLN A 113 1.98 4.59 14.86
N LYS A 114 3.22 4.88 15.27
CA LYS A 114 4.05 5.95 14.70
C LYS A 114 5.02 5.52 13.58
N VAL A 115 5.10 4.24 13.25
CA VAL A 115 6.10 3.70 12.32
C VAL A 115 5.39 3.08 11.12
N LEU A 116 5.45 3.78 10.00
CA LEU A 116 4.79 3.39 8.76
C LEU A 116 5.69 2.43 7.97
N ARG A 117 5.26 1.19 7.76
CA ARG A 117 6.04 0.16 7.04
C ARG A 117 5.22 -0.59 5.98
N PRO A 118 4.59 0.12 5.03
CA PRO A 118 3.82 -0.51 3.97
C PRO A 118 4.73 -1.36 3.09
N THR A 119 4.34 -2.60 2.88
CA THR A 119 5.01 -3.52 1.97
C THR A 119 4.38 -3.40 0.57
N ILE A 120 5.14 -3.83 -0.45
CA ILE A 120 4.60 -3.88 -1.81
C ILE A 120 3.43 -4.88 -1.87
N TYR A 121 3.55 -6.01 -1.18
CA TYR A 121 2.53 -7.04 -1.10
C TYR A 121 1.19 -6.52 -0.59
N GLU A 122 1.20 -5.73 0.50
CA GLU A 122 -0.01 -5.12 1.05
C GLU A 122 -0.71 -4.23 0.04
N VAL A 123 0.04 -3.42 -0.72
CA VAL A 123 -0.55 -2.57 -1.77
C VAL A 123 -1.15 -3.41 -2.87
N LEU A 124 -0.40 -4.37 -3.42
CA LEU A 124 -0.83 -5.20 -4.55
C LEU A 124 -2.11 -6.00 -4.25
N CYS A 125 -2.23 -6.53 -3.03
CA CYS A 125 -3.41 -7.24 -2.57
C CYS A 125 -4.68 -6.36 -2.62
N GLN A 126 -4.53 -5.05 -2.44
CA GLN A 126 -5.64 -4.11 -2.34
C GLN A 126 -5.99 -3.44 -3.68
N ILE A 127 -5.18 -3.63 -4.73
CA ILE A 127 -5.50 -3.13 -6.07
C ILE A 127 -6.71 -3.92 -6.61
N PRO A 128 -7.82 -3.26 -6.97
CA PRO A 128 -8.97 -3.90 -7.61
C PRO A 128 -8.57 -4.63 -8.89
N GLN A 129 -9.14 -5.81 -9.12
CA GLN A 129 -8.75 -6.69 -10.23
C GLN A 129 -8.82 -5.98 -11.59
N GLU A 130 -9.85 -5.16 -11.80
CA GLU A 130 -10.08 -4.38 -13.01
C GLU A 130 -9.02 -3.28 -13.30
N LEU A 131 -8.22 -2.93 -12.29
CA LEU A 131 -7.13 -1.95 -12.41
C LEU A 131 -5.76 -2.62 -12.56
N ARG A 132 -5.60 -3.88 -12.12
CA ARG A 132 -4.31 -4.59 -12.14
C ARG A 132 -3.72 -4.64 -13.55
N ASP A 133 -4.52 -5.01 -14.54
CA ASP A 133 -4.06 -5.16 -15.93
C ASP A 133 -3.67 -3.84 -16.62
N LYS A 134 -4.03 -2.69 -16.04
CA LYS A 134 -3.78 -1.36 -16.59
C LYS A 134 -2.69 -0.60 -15.84
N ALA A 135 -2.52 -0.92 -14.57
CA ALA A 135 -1.53 -0.30 -13.72
C ALA A 135 -0.13 -0.85 -14.05
N VAL A 136 0.85 0.04 -14.09
CA VAL A 136 2.27 -0.28 -14.23
C VAL A 136 3.10 0.25 -13.06
N ALA A 137 2.53 1.20 -12.31
CA ALA A 137 3.16 1.74 -11.11
C ALA A 137 2.16 2.14 -10.04
N PHE A 138 2.65 2.31 -8.83
CA PHE A 138 1.90 2.90 -7.74
C PHE A 138 2.77 3.79 -6.85
N GLU A 139 2.14 4.72 -6.13
CA GLU A 139 2.79 5.60 -5.17
C GLU A 139 1.86 5.88 -3.99
N LEU A 140 2.41 5.77 -2.78
CA LEU A 140 1.67 6.03 -1.55
C LEU A 140 1.90 7.47 -1.08
N TYR A 141 0.85 8.07 -0.56
CA TYR A 141 0.90 9.38 0.07
C TYR A 141 -0.08 9.49 1.24
N VAL A 142 0.11 10.51 2.08
CA VAL A 142 -0.80 10.88 3.15
C VAL A 142 -1.56 12.14 2.76
N GLU A 143 -2.89 12.17 2.85
CA GLU A 143 -3.67 13.36 2.48
C GLU A 143 -3.28 14.62 3.28
N LYS A 144 -3.00 14.46 4.58
CA LYS A 144 -2.69 15.55 5.52
C LYS A 144 -1.65 15.10 6.53
N ALA A 145 -0.77 16.01 6.93
CA ALA A 145 0.17 15.75 8.02
C ALA A 145 -0.63 15.39 9.31
N GLY A 146 -0.24 14.31 9.96
CA GLY A 146 -0.93 13.82 11.16
C GLY A 146 -0.76 12.33 11.37
N ASP A 147 -1.47 11.81 12.37
CA ASP A 147 -1.52 10.36 12.61
C ASP A 147 -2.36 9.69 11.52
N VAL A 148 -1.73 8.79 10.77
CA VAL A 148 -2.38 7.98 9.73
C VAL A 148 -2.92 6.67 10.30
N TYR A 149 -2.71 6.41 11.59
CA TYR A 149 -3.21 5.24 12.27
C TYR A 149 -4.69 5.39 12.61
N ASN A 150 -5.50 4.49 12.08
CA ASN A 150 -6.89 4.36 12.44
C ASN A 150 -7.03 3.32 13.55
N TYR A 151 -7.22 3.78 14.79
CA TYR A 151 -7.36 2.90 15.95
C TYR A 151 -8.50 1.87 15.81
N PRO A 152 -9.72 2.23 15.35
CA PRO A 152 -10.78 1.26 15.13
C PRO A 152 -10.42 0.13 14.17
N LEU A 153 -9.65 0.42 13.12
CA LEU A 153 -9.21 -0.56 12.14
C LEU A 153 -7.87 -1.21 12.51
N ASP A 154 -7.11 -0.67 13.46
CA ASP A 154 -5.76 -1.16 13.79
C ASP A 154 -4.85 -1.17 12.55
N ARG A 155 -4.95 -0.13 11.71
CA ARG A 155 -4.25 -0.02 10.42
C ARG A 155 -3.78 1.40 10.18
N HIS A 156 -2.67 1.54 9.44
CA HIS A 156 -2.34 2.81 8.78
C HIS A 156 -3.17 2.94 7.51
N ILE A 157 -3.83 4.08 7.33
CA ILE A 157 -4.62 4.38 6.14
C ILE A 157 -3.82 5.34 5.26
N LEU A 158 -3.49 4.90 4.05
CA LEU A 158 -2.76 5.68 3.06
C LEU A 158 -3.57 5.79 1.77
N LYS A 159 -3.33 6.86 1.02
CA LYS A 159 -3.78 6.96 -0.35
C LYS A 159 -2.74 6.37 -1.28
N CYS A 160 -3.20 5.72 -2.33
CA CYS A 160 -2.37 5.09 -3.34
C CYS A 160 -2.81 5.62 -4.71
N VAL A 161 -1.89 6.29 -5.39
CA VAL A 161 -2.07 6.65 -6.79
C VAL A 161 -1.58 5.48 -7.63
N LEU A 162 -2.43 4.99 -8.53
CA LEU A 162 -2.06 4.01 -9.54
C LEU A 162 -1.77 4.75 -10.84
N TYR A 163 -0.74 4.30 -11.55
CA TYR A 163 -0.34 4.88 -12.83
C TYR A 163 -0.37 3.86 -13.95
N THR A 164 -0.68 4.33 -15.15
CA THR A 164 -0.46 3.63 -16.40
C THR A 164 0.69 4.29 -17.17
N GLY A 165 1.22 3.64 -18.19
CA GLY A 165 2.35 4.13 -18.99
C GLY A 165 3.30 3.01 -19.37
N LYS A 166 4.55 3.38 -19.66
CA LYS A 166 5.60 2.42 -20.02
C LYS A 166 6.59 2.25 -18.89
N GLN A 167 6.75 1.01 -18.43
CA GLN A 167 7.85 0.62 -17.55
C GLN A 167 9.14 0.49 -18.40
N PRO A 168 10.26 1.13 -18.01
CA PRO A 168 11.54 0.94 -18.70
C PRO A 168 12.03 -0.50 -18.58
N ASP A 169 12.67 -1.01 -19.65
CA ASP A 169 13.17 -2.41 -19.71
C ASP A 169 14.07 -2.75 -18.52
N LYS A 170 14.89 -1.79 -18.07
CA LYS A 170 15.73 -1.94 -16.88
C LYS A 170 14.91 -2.37 -15.66
N ILE A 171 13.78 -1.70 -15.41
CA ILE A 171 12.90 -1.95 -14.26
C ILE A 171 12.03 -3.21 -14.49
N ALA A 172 11.58 -3.44 -15.72
CA ALA A 172 10.83 -4.65 -16.10
C ALA A 172 11.66 -5.93 -15.87
N ASN A 173 12.96 -5.86 -16.13
CA ASN A 173 13.88 -7.00 -15.97
C ASN A 173 14.49 -7.10 -14.57
N CYS A 174 14.26 -6.14 -13.67
CA CYS A 174 14.74 -6.23 -12.29
C CYS A 174 14.13 -7.43 -11.57
N GLU A 175 14.97 -8.17 -10.85
CA GLU A 175 14.53 -9.27 -10.01
C GLU A 175 13.57 -8.78 -8.92
N VAL A 176 12.62 -9.64 -8.58
CA VAL A 176 11.63 -9.42 -7.52
C VAL A 176 11.69 -10.60 -6.62
N CYS A 177 11.91 -10.34 -5.34
CA CYS A 177 12.02 -11.36 -4.34
C CYS A 177 10.81 -11.29 -3.41
N TRP A 178 10.53 -12.41 -2.77
CA TRP A 178 9.54 -12.46 -1.72
C TRP A 178 9.99 -11.63 -0.51
#